data_AF-A0A969PRK5-F1
#
_entry.id   AF-A0A969PRK5-F1
#
_cell.length_a   1.000
_cell.length_b   1.000
_cell.length_c   1.000
_cell.angle_alpha   90.00
_cell.angle_beta   90.00
_cell.angle_gamma   90.00
#
_symmetry.space_group_name_H-M   'P 1'
#
loop_
_entity.id
_entity.type
_entity.pdbx_description
1 polymer ?
#
loop_
_entity_poly.entity_id
_entity_poly.type
_entity_poly.pdbx_seq_one_letter_code
_entity_poly.pdbx_strand_id
1 'polypeptide(L)'
;MSAVSAAGWFGSAEVTIATALLAAGVFLIYKKRRLAWYVMAYFFGGMLFTVMLKYLIQRERPGAERMIELFSFEFELESYSFPSGHAMRLLLLAGFLIWLLLHYCSSRVMRAGAGIFIFLAVAAGSYSRVSDGWHYLSDIAGSFFAAVIFASLFLMVTRQHIFENV
;
A
#
# COMPACT_ATOMS: atom_id res chain seq x y z
N MET A 1 -2.18 10.87 -20.13
CA MET A 1 -1.42 10.30 -19.00
C MET A 1 -0.04 9.91 -19.47
N SER A 2 1.03 10.32 -18.79
CA SER A 2 2.37 9.78 -19.04
C SER A 2 2.45 8.33 -18.54
N ALA A 3 3.38 7.53 -19.06
CA ALA A 3 3.60 6.15 -18.58
C ALA A 3 3.95 6.11 -17.07
N VAL A 4 4.61 7.15 -16.58
CA VAL A 4 4.96 7.30 -15.16
C VAL A 4 3.70 7.57 -14.32
N SER A 5 2.81 8.45 -14.77
CA SER A 5 1.55 8.72 -14.08
C SER A 5 0.62 7.48 -14.05
N ALA A 6 0.71 6.62 -15.06
CA ALA A 6 0.00 5.32 -15.09
C ALA A 6 0.50 4.35 -14.01
N ALA A 7 1.80 4.33 -13.71
CA ALA A 7 2.33 3.50 -12.62
C ALA A 7 1.76 3.91 -11.26
N GLY A 8 1.45 5.20 -11.07
CA GLY A 8 0.80 5.70 -9.87
C GLY A 8 -0.63 5.18 -9.65
N TRP A 9 -1.33 4.75 -10.70
CA TRP A 9 -2.71 4.23 -10.59
C TRP A 9 -2.80 2.97 -9.72
N PHE A 10 -1.77 2.11 -9.75
CA PHE A 10 -1.71 0.93 -8.87
C PHE A 10 -1.67 1.29 -7.38
N GLY A 11 -1.26 2.51 -7.05
CA GLY A 11 -1.28 3.03 -5.70
C GLY A 11 -2.61 3.65 -5.29
N SER A 12 -3.68 3.54 -6.07
CA SER A 12 -4.98 4.15 -5.78
C SER A 12 -5.78 3.38 -4.71
N ALA A 13 -6.85 3.98 -4.18
CA ALA A 13 -7.62 3.39 -3.08
C ALA A 13 -8.50 2.28 -3.62
N GLU A 14 -9.04 2.49 -4.81
CA GLU A 14 -9.87 1.58 -5.58
C GLU A 14 -9.10 0.28 -5.84
N VAL A 15 -7.87 0.37 -6.36
CA VAL A 15 -7.02 -0.80 -6.61
C VAL A 15 -6.70 -1.52 -5.30
N THR A 16 -6.42 -0.77 -4.23
CA THR A 16 -6.11 -1.35 -2.91
C THR A 16 -7.32 -2.10 -2.33
N ILE A 17 -8.50 -1.48 -2.34
CA ILE A 17 -9.76 -2.06 -1.85
C ILE A 17 -10.15 -3.27 -2.69
N ALA A 18 -10.10 -3.16 -4.02
CA ALA A 18 -10.37 -4.27 -4.92
C ALA A 18 -9.42 -5.43 -4.66
N THR A 19 -8.12 -5.17 -4.53
CA THR A 19 -7.13 -6.22 -4.23
C THR A 19 -7.41 -6.88 -2.89
N ALA A 20 -7.71 -6.09 -1.86
CA ALA A 20 -8.04 -6.61 -0.54
C ALA A 20 -9.27 -7.54 -0.64
N LEU A 21 -10.37 -7.08 -1.22
CA LEU A 21 -11.62 -7.83 -1.35
C LEU A 21 -11.44 -9.12 -2.16
N LEU A 22 -10.72 -9.05 -3.28
CA LEU A 22 -10.39 -10.22 -4.10
C LEU A 22 -9.58 -11.23 -3.32
N ALA A 23 -8.52 -10.80 -2.62
CA ALA A 23 -7.68 -11.68 -1.81
C ALA A 23 -8.47 -12.33 -0.66
N ALA A 24 -9.32 -11.57 0.04
CA ALA A 24 -10.20 -12.13 1.06
C ALA A 24 -11.20 -13.13 0.47
N GLY A 25 -11.81 -12.82 -0.69
CA GLY A 25 -12.70 -13.72 -1.42
C GLY A 25 -12.02 -15.05 -1.77
N VAL A 26 -10.80 -14.99 -2.29
CA VAL A 26 -9.97 -16.18 -2.55
C VAL A 26 -9.77 -16.99 -1.26
N PHE A 27 -9.34 -16.36 -0.17
CA PHE A 27 -9.16 -17.08 1.11
C PHE A 27 -10.46 -17.68 1.65
N LEU A 28 -11.61 -17.04 1.44
CA LEU A 28 -12.92 -17.58 1.82
C LEU A 28 -13.31 -18.80 0.98
N ILE A 29 -13.06 -18.78 -0.33
CA ILE A 29 -13.29 -19.94 -1.24
C ILE A 29 -12.49 -21.15 -0.76
N TYR A 30 -11.24 -20.95 -0.35
CA TYR A 30 -10.40 -21.99 0.24
C TYR A 30 -10.68 -22.26 1.73
N LYS A 31 -11.80 -21.76 2.27
CA LYS A 31 -12.23 -21.91 3.67
C LYS A 31 -11.24 -21.40 4.72
N LYS A 32 -10.24 -20.60 4.32
CA LYS A 32 -9.25 -19.95 5.20
C LYS A 32 -9.78 -18.63 5.77
N ARG A 33 -10.89 -18.70 6.53
CA ARG A 33 -11.61 -17.52 7.08
C ARG A 33 -10.72 -16.56 7.88
N ARG A 34 -9.77 -17.08 8.65
CA ARG A 34 -8.84 -16.26 9.45
C ARG A 34 -7.93 -15.41 8.55
N LEU A 35 -7.37 -15.99 7.48
CA LEU A 35 -6.52 -15.25 6.54
C LEU A 35 -7.31 -14.17 5.80
N ALA A 36 -8.58 -14.45 5.45
CA ALA A 36 -9.45 -13.43 4.86
C ALA A 36 -9.59 -12.20 5.79
N TRP A 37 -9.83 -12.42 7.09
CA TRP A 37 -9.87 -11.36 8.08
C TRP A 37 -8.53 -10.63 8.24
N TYR A 38 -7.40 -11.34 8.27
CA TYR A 38 -6.09 -10.70 8.40
C TYR A 38 -5.73 -9.85 7.19
N VAL A 39 -6.06 -10.28 5.97
CA VAL A 39 -5.84 -9.47 4.77
C VAL A 39 -6.68 -8.19 4.81
N MET A 40 -7.95 -8.28 5.21
CA MET A 40 -8.79 -7.11 5.44
C MET A 40 -8.17 -6.18 6.49
N ALA A 41 -7.83 -6.71 7.67
CA ALA A 41 -7.23 -5.92 8.74
C ALA A 41 -5.91 -5.26 8.32
N TYR A 42 -5.10 -5.94 7.50
CA TYR A 42 -3.83 -5.41 7.01
C TYR A 42 -4.03 -4.21 6.07
N PHE A 43 -4.86 -4.36 5.04
CA PHE A 43 -5.07 -3.28 4.07
C PHE A 43 -5.83 -2.10 4.67
N PHE A 44 -6.95 -2.36 5.35
CA PHE A 44 -7.76 -1.29 5.97
C PHE A 44 -7.04 -0.66 7.17
N GLY A 45 -6.34 -1.44 7.98
CA GLY A 45 -5.52 -0.93 9.08
C GLY A 45 -4.37 -0.05 8.56
N GLY A 46 -3.72 -0.44 7.46
CA GLY A 46 -2.65 0.36 6.86
C GLY A 46 -3.15 1.68 6.28
N MET A 47 -4.32 1.66 5.62
CA MET A 47 -4.98 2.89 5.16
C MET A 47 -5.38 3.80 6.33
N LEU A 48 -5.96 3.23 7.40
CA LEU A 48 -6.30 4.00 8.60
C LEU A 48 -5.04 4.61 9.25
N PHE A 49 -3.96 3.84 9.39
CA PHE A 49 -2.69 4.32 9.90
C PHE A 49 -2.11 5.47 9.06
N THR A 50 -2.25 5.40 7.74
CA THR A 50 -1.87 6.49 6.82
C THR A 50 -2.64 7.76 7.12
N VAL A 51 -3.96 7.65 7.29
CA VAL A 51 -4.85 8.77 7.59
C VAL A 51 -4.49 9.38 8.95
N MET A 52 -4.24 8.55 9.98
CA MET A 52 -3.80 9.02 11.29
C MET A 52 -2.50 9.82 11.18
N LEU A 53 -1.49 9.33 10.47
CA LEU A 53 -0.23 10.05 10.29
C LEU A 53 -0.41 11.38 9.54
N LYS A 54 -1.30 11.42 8.53
CA LYS A 54 -1.66 12.66 7.83
C LYS A 54 -2.19 13.71 8.78
N TYR A 55 -3.14 13.36 9.64
CA TYR A 55 -3.72 14.28 10.62
C TYR A 55 -2.79 14.63 11.79
N LEU A 56 -1.80 13.80 12.10
CA LEU A 56 -0.81 14.10 13.13
C LEU A 56 0.28 15.07 12.65
N ILE A 57 0.71 14.94 11.39
CA ILE A 57 1.86 15.68 10.86
C ILE A 57 1.44 16.92 10.08
N GLN A 58 0.28 16.87 9.42
CA GLN A 58 -0.36 18.00 8.74
C GLN A 58 0.53 18.78 7.77
N ARG A 59 1.47 18.08 7.11
CA ARG A 59 2.40 18.72 6.18
C ARG A 59 1.68 19.23 4.93
N GLU A 60 1.99 20.46 4.53
CA GLU A 60 1.47 21.06 3.30
C GLU A 60 2.05 20.40 2.03
N ARG A 61 1.27 20.35 0.95
CA ARG A 61 1.70 19.77 -0.34
C ARG A 61 2.58 20.75 -1.14
N PRO A 62 3.46 20.25 -2.02
CA PRO A 62 4.07 21.09 -3.03
C PRO A 62 2.97 21.60 -3.98
N GLY A 63 2.79 22.92 -4.06
CA GLY A 63 1.81 23.57 -4.96
C GLY A 63 0.58 24.14 -4.26
N ALA A 64 -0.28 24.81 -5.03
CA ALA A 64 -1.47 25.52 -4.52
C ALA A 64 -2.72 24.65 -4.39
N GLU A 65 -2.76 23.49 -5.05
CA GLU A 65 -3.96 22.64 -5.13
C GLU A 65 -4.05 21.63 -3.97
N ARG A 66 -5.14 21.72 -3.20
CA ARG A 66 -5.47 20.83 -2.08
C ARG A 66 -6.69 19.96 -2.44
N MET A 67 -6.55 19.12 -3.47
CA MET A 67 -7.60 18.18 -3.90
C MET A 67 -7.28 16.75 -3.42
N ILE A 68 -8.30 16.02 -2.95
CA ILE A 68 -8.27 14.57 -2.76
C ILE A 68 -8.98 13.91 -3.93
N GLU A 69 -8.27 13.08 -4.69
CA GLU A 69 -8.89 12.21 -5.69
C GLU A 69 -9.31 10.90 -5.01
N LEU A 70 -10.61 10.61 -5.01
CA LEU A 70 -11.18 9.35 -4.53
C LEU A 70 -12.35 8.97 -5.44
N PHE A 71 -12.33 7.76 -6.00
CA PHE A 71 -13.33 7.24 -6.94
C PHE A 71 -13.54 8.13 -8.18
N SER A 72 -12.47 8.75 -8.69
CA SER A 72 -12.53 9.74 -9.79
C SER A 72 -13.34 10.99 -9.45
N PHE A 73 -13.63 11.22 -8.17
CA PHE A 73 -14.17 12.48 -7.66
C PHE A 73 -13.05 13.24 -6.95
N GLU A 74 -12.93 14.52 -7.30
CA GLU A 74 -12.08 15.46 -6.59
C GLU A 74 -12.89 16.06 -5.45
N PHE A 75 -12.43 15.82 -4.22
CA PHE A 75 -12.98 16.45 -3.04
C PHE A 75 -12.03 17.57 -2.60
N GLU A 76 -12.57 18.79 -2.46
CA GLU A 76 -11.92 19.90 -1.78
C GLU A 76 -11.87 19.61 -0.27
N LEU A 77 -10.99 18.69 0.11
CA LEU A 77 -10.70 18.32 1.48
C LEU A 77 -9.24 18.64 1.75
N GLU A 78 -8.93 19.15 2.94
CA GLU A 78 -7.55 19.32 3.38
C GLU A 78 -6.79 18.00 3.22
N SER A 79 -5.86 17.98 2.27
CA SER A 79 -5.06 16.79 2.01
C SER A 79 -3.60 17.04 2.29
N TYR A 80 -3.15 16.58 3.45
CA TYR A 80 -1.76 16.67 3.85
C TYR A 80 -0.86 15.82 2.95
N SER A 81 0.36 16.30 2.70
CA SER A 81 1.34 15.65 1.83
C SER A 81 1.97 14.42 2.48
N PHE A 82 2.16 14.44 3.80
CA PHE A 82 2.90 13.40 4.50
C PHE A 82 1.99 12.48 5.32
N PRO A 83 2.21 11.15 5.28
CA PRO A 83 2.95 10.42 4.25
C PRO A 83 2.17 10.38 2.93
N SER A 84 2.85 9.99 1.84
CA SER A 84 2.19 9.77 0.55
C SER A 84 1.27 8.55 0.63
N GLY A 85 -0.04 8.76 0.42
CA GLY A 85 -1.02 7.68 0.45
C GLY A 85 -0.84 6.69 -0.70
N HIS A 86 -0.43 7.15 -1.87
CA HIS A 86 -0.11 6.27 -3.01
C HIS A 86 1.10 5.39 -2.73
N ALA A 87 2.19 5.97 -2.22
CA ALA A 87 3.37 5.21 -1.83
C ALA A 87 3.04 4.18 -0.74
N MET A 88 2.29 4.59 0.29
CA MET A 88 1.89 3.67 1.37
C MET A 88 1.06 2.48 0.85
N ARG A 89 0.06 2.73 -0.01
CA ARG A 89 -0.78 1.67 -0.60
C ARG A 89 0.04 0.70 -1.47
N LEU A 90 0.97 1.23 -2.29
CA LEU A 90 1.91 0.40 -3.05
C LEU A 90 2.79 -0.46 -2.14
N LEU A 91 3.27 0.09 -1.02
CA LEU A 91 4.08 -0.64 -0.04
C LEU A 91 3.30 -1.72 0.69
N LEU A 92 2.03 -1.46 1.05
CA LEU A 92 1.13 -2.48 1.61
C LEU A 92 0.92 -3.62 0.60
N LEU A 93 0.61 -3.29 -0.65
CA LEU A 93 0.46 -4.27 -1.72
C LEU A 93 1.73 -5.10 -1.91
N ALA A 94 2.89 -4.44 -1.95
CA ALA A 94 4.19 -5.10 -2.05
C ALA A 94 4.44 -6.06 -0.88
N GLY A 95 4.18 -5.63 0.36
CA GLY A 95 4.31 -6.47 1.55
C GLY A 95 3.44 -7.71 1.48
N PHE A 96 2.18 -7.56 1.05
CA PHE A 96 1.26 -8.67 0.86
C PHE A 96 1.72 -9.65 -0.24
N LEU A 97 2.16 -9.13 -1.40
CA LEU A 97 2.65 -9.96 -2.50
C LEU A 97 3.93 -10.70 -2.13
N ILE A 98 4.86 -10.04 -1.43
CA ILE A 98 6.08 -10.68 -0.91
C ILE A 98 5.71 -11.79 0.07
N TRP A 99 4.76 -11.55 0.98
CA TRP A 99 4.25 -12.58 1.89
C TRP A 99 3.69 -13.78 1.11
N LEU A 100 2.88 -13.57 0.07
CA LEU A 100 2.38 -14.66 -0.78
C LEU A 100 3.52 -15.44 -1.46
N LEU A 101 4.49 -14.73 -2.04
CA LEU A 101 5.64 -15.35 -2.69
C LEU A 101 6.46 -16.21 -1.73
N LEU A 102 6.65 -15.76 -0.50
CA LEU A 102 7.41 -16.51 0.50
C LEU A 102 6.69 -17.78 0.97
N HIS A 103 5.36 -17.77 1.01
CA HIS A 103 4.57 -18.89 1.55
C HIS A 103 4.11 -19.89 0.49
N TYR A 104 3.78 -19.41 -0.72
CA TYR A 104 3.15 -20.24 -1.76
C TYR A 104 4.05 -20.50 -2.97
N CYS A 105 5.21 -19.84 -3.08
CA CYS A 105 6.17 -20.08 -4.16
C CYS A 105 7.46 -20.73 -3.64
N SER A 106 7.74 -21.96 -4.08
CA SER A 106 8.96 -22.71 -3.74
C SER A 106 10.19 -22.28 -4.55
N SER A 107 10.00 -21.80 -5.78
CA SER A 107 11.10 -21.44 -6.70
C SER A 107 11.83 -20.17 -6.24
N ARG A 108 13.11 -20.31 -5.87
CA ARG A 108 13.97 -19.18 -5.48
C ARG A 108 14.15 -18.15 -6.60
N VAL A 109 14.28 -18.62 -7.84
CA VAL A 109 14.44 -17.74 -9.02
C VAL A 109 13.17 -16.92 -9.24
N MET A 110 12.00 -17.55 -9.15
CA MET A 110 10.73 -16.84 -9.30
C MET A 110 10.51 -15.83 -8.17
N ARG A 111 10.85 -16.18 -6.92
CA ARG A 111 10.79 -15.23 -5.80
C ARG A 111 11.70 -14.03 -6.00
N ALA A 112 12.94 -14.25 -6.46
CA ALA A 112 13.89 -13.16 -6.72
C ALA A 112 13.41 -12.25 -7.86
N GLY A 113 13.00 -12.83 -9.00
CA GLY A 113 12.49 -12.08 -10.15
C GLY A 113 11.23 -11.28 -9.81
N ALA A 114 10.26 -11.90 -9.13
CA ALA A 114 9.05 -11.22 -8.70
C ALA A 114 9.33 -10.14 -7.64
N GLY A 115 10.26 -10.38 -6.72
CA GLY A 115 10.70 -9.38 -5.74
C GLY A 115 11.31 -8.14 -6.39
N ILE A 116 12.18 -8.32 -7.38
CA ILE A 116 12.76 -7.22 -8.16
C ILE A 116 11.65 -6.46 -8.90
N PHE A 117 10.73 -7.17 -9.55
CA PHE A 117 9.61 -6.54 -10.25
C PHE A 117 8.73 -5.72 -9.31
N ILE A 118 8.36 -6.27 -8.15
CA ILE A 118 7.57 -5.56 -7.12
C ILE A 118 8.31 -4.29 -6.67
N PHE A 119 9.61 -4.39 -6.38
CA PHE A 119 10.41 -3.23 -5.98
C PHE A 119 10.39 -2.13 -7.05
N LEU A 120 10.62 -2.48 -8.32
CA LEU A 120 10.59 -1.52 -9.42
C LEU A 120 9.21 -0.89 -9.61
N ALA A 121 8.13 -1.68 -9.47
CA ALA A 121 6.76 -1.18 -9.56
C ALA A 121 6.44 -0.17 -8.43
N VAL A 122 6.84 -0.47 -7.19
CA VAL A 122 6.69 0.46 -6.06
C VAL A 122 7.50 1.73 -6.29
N ALA A 123 8.75 1.61 -6.75
CA ALA A 123 9.62 2.76 -7.01
C ALA A 123 9.03 3.66 -8.11
N ALA A 124 8.61 3.08 -9.24
CA ALA A 124 8.01 3.82 -10.34
C ALA A 124 6.68 4.48 -9.94
N GLY A 125 5.79 3.72 -9.30
CA GLY A 125 4.50 4.23 -8.85
C GLY A 125 4.62 5.31 -7.76
N SER A 126 5.60 5.19 -6.85
CA SER A 126 5.87 6.23 -5.85
C SER A 126 6.47 7.46 -6.49
N TYR A 127 7.48 7.30 -7.36
CA TYR A 127 8.14 8.41 -8.04
C TYR A 127 7.16 9.23 -8.91
N SER A 128 6.13 8.57 -9.47
CA SER A 128 5.09 9.27 -10.23
C SER A 128 4.45 10.43 -9.46
N ARG A 129 4.33 10.31 -8.14
CA ARG A 129 3.75 11.35 -7.28
C ARG A 129 4.66 12.56 -7.09
N VAL A 130 5.97 12.37 -7.20
CA VAL A 130 6.94 13.45 -7.21
C VAL A 130 6.97 14.11 -8.59
N SER A 131 6.96 13.33 -9.67
CA SER A 131 6.94 13.88 -11.04
C SER A 131 5.67 14.65 -11.35
N ASP A 132 4.53 14.18 -10.83
CA ASP A 132 3.24 14.85 -10.97
C ASP A 132 3.11 16.06 -10.00
N GLY A 133 4.11 16.34 -9.15
CA GLY A 133 4.17 17.51 -8.27
C GLY A 133 3.39 17.41 -6.96
N TRP A 134 2.69 16.30 -6.69
CA TRP A 134 1.80 16.15 -5.53
C TRP A 134 2.53 15.93 -4.19
N HIS A 135 3.76 15.44 -4.23
CA HIS A 135 4.50 15.00 -3.04
C HIS A 135 5.98 15.34 -3.11
N TYR A 136 6.57 15.60 -1.94
CA TYR A 136 8.02 15.67 -1.80
C TYR A 136 8.63 14.28 -1.80
N LEU A 137 9.90 14.16 -2.20
CA LEU A 137 10.63 12.89 -2.09
C LEU A 137 10.70 12.38 -0.64
N SER A 138 10.76 13.29 0.34
CA SER A 138 10.69 12.96 1.77
C SER A 138 9.34 12.36 2.20
N ASP A 139 8.24 12.66 1.50
CA ASP A 139 6.94 12.03 1.76
C ASP A 139 6.95 10.56 1.36
N ILE A 140 7.63 10.23 0.26
CA ILE A 140 7.84 8.84 -0.17
C ILE A 140 8.72 8.09 0.82
N ALA A 141 9.87 8.67 1.20
CA ALA A 141 10.76 8.06 2.17
C ALA A 141 10.05 7.82 3.52
N GLY A 142 9.29 8.81 4.00
CA GLY A 142 8.45 8.67 5.19
C GLY A 142 7.40 7.58 5.07
N SER A 143 6.79 7.41 3.90
CA SER A 143 5.83 6.32 3.64
C SER A 143 6.50 4.96 3.73
N PHE A 144 7.75 4.83 3.27
CA PHE A 144 8.53 3.59 3.42
C PHE A 144 8.74 3.22 4.89
N PHE A 145 9.22 4.17 5.70
CA PHE A 145 9.41 3.93 7.13
C PHE A 145 8.07 3.65 7.84
N ALA A 146 7.02 4.42 7.53
CA ALA A 146 5.69 4.21 8.09
C ALA A 146 5.13 2.82 7.74
N ALA A 147 5.32 2.34 6.50
CA ALA A 147 4.89 1.02 6.08
C ALA A 147 5.65 -0.09 6.82
N VAL A 148 6.96 0.05 7.02
CA VAL A 148 7.77 -0.91 7.79
C VAL A 148 7.31 -0.95 9.24
N ILE A 149 7.06 0.21 9.87
CA ILE A 149 6.54 0.29 11.25
C ILE A 149 5.18 -0.40 11.33
N PHE A 150 4.24 -0.03 10.46
CA PHE A 150 2.91 -0.63 10.43
C PHE A 150 2.96 -2.14 10.24
N ALA A 151 3.72 -2.63 9.24
CA ALA A 151 3.84 -4.05 8.96
C ALA A 151 4.48 -4.81 10.15
N SER A 152 5.47 -4.21 10.80
CA SER A 152 6.11 -4.81 11.98
C SER A 152 5.14 -4.93 13.15
N LEU A 153 4.38 -3.86 13.44
CA LEU A 153 3.35 -3.86 14.48
C LEU A 153 2.24 -4.87 14.16
N PHE A 154 1.76 -4.88 12.92
CA PHE A 154 0.73 -5.80 12.47
C PHE A 154 1.19 -7.25 12.64
N LEU A 155 2.41 -7.58 12.21
CA LEU A 155 2.98 -8.91 12.37
C LEU A 155 3.20 -9.26 13.85
N MET A 156 3.66 -8.33 14.69
CA MET A 156 3.83 -8.58 16.12
C MET A 156 2.51 -9.04 16.77
N VAL A 157 1.39 -8.45 16.38
CA VAL A 157 0.05 -8.81 16.90
C VAL A 157 -0.51 -10.08 16.27
N THR A 158 -0.23 -10.34 14.98
CA THR A 158 -0.93 -11.39 14.22
C THR A 158 -0.08 -12.62 13.91
N ARG A 159 1.24 -12.59 14.18
CA ARG A 159 2.20 -13.64 13.81
C ARG A 159 1.73 -15.04 14.22
N GLN A 160 1.41 -15.24 15.49
CA GLN A 160 1.05 -16.57 15.99
C GLN A 160 -0.13 -17.17 15.21
N HIS A 161 -1.08 -16.33 14.78
CA HIS A 161 -2.27 -16.80 14.08
C HIS A 161 -2.13 -16.91 12.57
N ILE A 162 -1.26 -16.11 11.95
CA ILE A 162 -1.03 -16.17 10.50
C ILE A 162 -0.24 -17.43 10.14
N PHE A 163 0.85 -17.73 10.84
CA PHE A 163 1.76 -18.81 10.44
C PHE A 163 1.29 -20.22 10.86
N GLU A 164 0.35 -20.34 11.80
CA GLU A 164 -0.24 -21.64 12.18
C GLU A 164 -1.23 -22.18 11.14
N ASN A 165 -1.73 -21.34 10.21
CA ASN A 165 -2.87 -21.66 9.34
C ASN A 165 -2.56 -21.54 7.83
N VAL A 166 -1.29 -21.33 7.47
CA VAL A 166 -0.83 -21.30 6.07
C VAL A 166 -0.43 -22.69 5.64
#